data_AF-A0A3P1VYV6-F1
#
_entry.id   AF-A0A3P1VYV6-F1
#
_cell.length_a   1.000
_cell.length_b   1.000
_cell.length_c   1.000
_cell.angle_alpha   90.00
_cell.angle_beta   90.00
_cell.angle_gamma   90.00
#
_symmetry.space_group_name_H-M   'P 1'
#
loop_
_entity.id
_entity.type
_entity.pdbx_description
1 polymer ?
#
loop_
_entity_poly.entity_id
_entity_poly.type
_entity_poly.pdbx_seq_one_letter_code
_entity_poly.pdbx_strand_id
1 'polypeptide(L)'
;MSLLNPKKTESMSIEEQQNMKSEQRILNETGTKVRLAKSLTDNVKNDFEKTTQAIISKALYGQVQLEDIKEAINSLKDIKATAEKLEKVNDNLEKFEKPTLTSEDKEKIYHYYKTGDFKQSELAKSFSTSQTNISRIINEKEKK
;
A
#
# COMPACT_ATOMS: atom_id res chain seq x y z
N MET A 1 13.97 -47.03 31.28
CA MET A 1 14.88 -45.87 31.16
C MET A 1 14.84 -45.41 29.71
N SER A 2 13.92 -44.50 29.39
CA SER A 2 13.75 -43.98 28.03
C SER A 2 14.74 -42.83 27.82
N LEU A 3 15.62 -42.99 26.84
CA LEU A 3 16.61 -41.99 26.43
C LEU A 3 15.89 -40.78 25.84
N LEU A 4 16.33 -39.59 26.27
CA LEU A 4 15.92 -38.32 25.72
C LEU A 4 16.01 -38.35 24.19
N ASN A 5 14.93 -37.94 23.52
CA ASN A 5 14.97 -37.60 22.11
C ASN A 5 15.04 -36.07 22.00
N PRO A 6 16.24 -35.45 22.01
CA PRO A 6 16.34 -34.04 21.73
C PRO A 6 15.92 -33.82 20.28
N LYS A 7 14.87 -33.01 20.09
CA LYS A 7 14.49 -32.50 18.77
C LYS A 7 15.75 -32.01 18.07
N LYS A 8 16.03 -32.64 16.94
CA LYS A 8 17.06 -32.27 15.98
C LYS A 8 16.74 -30.87 15.45
N THR A 9 17.13 -29.83 16.19
CA THR A 9 17.31 -28.49 15.62
C THR A 9 18.51 -28.60 14.70
N GLU A 10 18.26 -28.95 13.44
CA GLU A 10 19.23 -28.73 12.37
C GLU A 10 19.50 -27.22 12.34
N SER A 11 20.70 -26.84 12.75
CA SER A 11 21.17 -25.46 12.68
C SER A 11 21.24 -25.08 11.21
N MET A 12 20.28 -24.28 10.73
CA MET A 12 20.31 -23.71 9.38
C MET A 12 21.63 -23.01 9.11
N SER A 13 22.16 -23.18 7.91
CA SER A 13 23.39 -22.53 7.46
C SER A 13 23.24 -21.00 7.39
N ILE A 14 24.37 -20.29 7.43
CA ILE A 14 24.40 -18.82 7.30
C ILE A 14 23.80 -18.39 5.96
N GLU A 15 24.03 -19.15 4.89
CA GLU A 15 23.52 -18.87 3.55
C GLU A 15 21.99 -19.00 3.50
N GLU A 16 21.41 -20.05 4.10
CA GLU A 16 19.96 -20.22 4.20
C GLU A 16 19.31 -19.10 5.03
N GLN A 17 19.97 -18.65 6.10
CA GLN A 17 19.50 -17.51 6.90
C GLN A 17 19.53 -16.18 6.12
N GLN A 18 20.53 -15.98 5.27
CA GLN A 18 20.64 -14.80 4.41
C GLN A 18 19.57 -14.81 3.32
N ASN A 19 19.34 -15.96 2.68
CA ASN A 19 18.29 -16.11 1.67
C ASN A 19 16.90 -15.81 2.24
N MET A 20 16.53 -16.40 3.39
CA MET A 20 15.24 -16.12 4.02
C MET A 20 15.06 -14.63 4.38
N LYS A 21 16.12 -13.93 4.82
CA LYS A 21 16.04 -12.49 5.09
C LYS A 21 15.79 -11.70 3.81
N SER A 22 16.40 -12.10 2.69
CA SER A 22 16.20 -11.45 1.40
C SER A 22 14.79 -11.67 0.86
N GLU A 23 14.25 -12.89 0.97
CA GLU A 23 12.88 -13.22 0.56
C GLU A 23 11.85 -12.45 1.40
N GLN A 24 12.06 -12.39 2.72
CA GLN A 24 11.20 -11.60 3.61
C GLN A 24 11.21 -10.11 3.25
N ARG A 25 12.37 -9.58 2.87
CA ARG A 25 12.51 -8.20 2.42
C ARG A 25 11.71 -7.96 1.14
N ILE A 26 11.78 -8.86 0.16
CA ILE A 26 11.01 -8.77 -1.09
C ILE A 26 9.51 -8.77 -0.79
N LEU A 27 9.04 -9.65 0.09
CA LEU A 27 7.63 -9.72 0.50
C LEU A 27 7.17 -8.40 1.12
N ASN A 28 7.90 -7.90 2.11
CA ASN A 28 7.56 -6.66 2.81
C ASN A 28 7.57 -5.43 1.88
N GLU A 29 8.57 -5.34 1.00
CA GLU A 29 8.67 -4.26 0.01
C GLU A 29 7.52 -4.32 -1.00
N THR A 30 7.16 -5.52 -1.46
CA THR A 30 6.04 -5.72 -2.37
C THR A 30 4.72 -5.33 -1.71
N GLY A 31 4.49 -5.79 -0.49
CA GLY A 31 3.34 -5.41 0.34
C GLY A 31 3.18 -3.90 0.49
N THR A 32 4.28 -3.23 0.85
CA THR A 32 4.31 -1.77 0.98
C THR A 32 3.93 -1.08 -0.33
N LYS A 33 4.50 -1.51 -1.46
CA LYS A 33 4.17 -0.96 -2.79
C LYS A 33 2.70 -1.16 -3.16
N VAL A 34 2.14 -2.34 -2.87
CA VAL A 34 0.72 -2.65 -3.13
C VAL A 34 -0.18 -1.73 -2.30
N ARG A 35 0.12 -1.52 -1.01
CA ARG A 35 -0.67 -0.62 -0.15
C ARG A 35 -0.56 0.85 -0.55
N LEU A 36 0.62 1.31 -0.96
CA LEU A 36 0.79 2.66 -1.53
C LEU A 36 -0.03 2.83 -2.82
N ALA A 37 0.05 1.87 -3.74
CA ALA A 37 -0.73 1.88 -4.98
C ALA A 37 -2.24 1.86 -4.71
N LYS A 38 -2.68 1.09 -3.71
CA LYS A 38 -4.08 1.08 -3.26
C LYS A 38 -4.51 2.45 -2.75
N SER A 39 -3.70 3.09 -1.90
CA SER A 39 -4.02 4.42 -1.38
C SER A 39 -4.17 5.46 -2.50
N LEU A 40 -3.26 5.43 -3.49
CA LEU A 40 -3.37 6.30 -4.66
C LEU A 40 -4.62 5.99 -5.49
N THR A 41 -4.93 4.71 -5.69
CA THR A 41 -6.12 4.27 -6.45
C THR A 41 -7.40 4.69 -5.74
N ASP A 42 -7.46 4.62 -4.41
CA ASP A 42 -8.61 5.09 -3.63
C ASP A 42 -8.79 6.61 -3.75
N ASN A 43 -7.70 7.39 -3.74
CA ASN A 43 -7.75 8.83 -3.97
C ASN A 43 -8.25 9.16 -5.38
N VAL A 44 -7.69 8.52 -6.41
CA VAL A 44 -8.12 8.66 -7.81
C VAL A 44 -9.59 8.28 -7.96
N LYS A 45 -10.03 7.17 -7.36
CA LYS A 45 -11.43 6.75 -7.38
C LYS A 45 -12.34 7.82 -6.80
N ASN A 46 -12.03 8.35 -5.62
CA ASN A 46 -12.87 9.35 -4.96
C ASN A 46 -12.96 10.65 -5.78
N ASP A 47 -11.87 11.10 -6.37
CA ASP A 47 -11.88 12.33 -7.19
C ASP A 47 -12.54 12.11 -8.55
N PHE A 48 -12.40 10.91 -9.12
CA PHE A 48 -13.07 10.57 -10.36
C PHE A 48 -14.59 10.34 -10.18
N GLU A 49 -15.03 9.87 -9.01
CA GLU A 49 -16.46 9.82 -8.65
C GLU A 49 -17.06 11.23 -8.64
N LYS A 50 -16.39 12.22 -8.04
CA LYS A 50 -16.83 13.63 -8.06
C LYS A 50 -16.83 14.20 -9.49
N THR A 51 -15.80 13.87 -10.27
CA THR A 51 -15.70 14.29 -11.68
C THR A 51 -16.85 13.73 -12.52
N THR A 52 -17.15 12.44 -12.34
CA THR A 52 -18.28 11.78 -13.02
C THR A 52 -19.62 12.42 -12.64
N GLN A 53 -19.83 12.76 -11.37
CA GLN A 53 -21.03 13.49 -10.93
C GLN A 53 -21.14 14.89 -11.56
N ALA A 54 -20.02 15.61 -11.72
CA ALA A 54 -19.99 16.90 -12.40
C ALA A 54 -20.33 16.77 -13.90
N ILE A 55 -19.80 15.73 -14.57
CA ILE A 55 -20.12 15.40 -15.97
C ILE A 55 -21.62 15.13 -16.15
N ILE A 56 -22.19 14.27 -15.30
CA ILE A 56 -23.63 13.96 -15.31
C ILE A 56 -24.46 15.24 -15.09
N SER A 57 -24.04 16.08 -14.15
CA SER A 57 -24.74 17.34 -13.86
C SER A 57 -24.73 18.29 -15.07
N LYS A 58 -23.61 18.41 -15.79
CA LYS A 58 -23.53 19.20 -17.02
C LYS A 58 -24.38 18.63 -18.15
N ALA A 59 -24.51 17.30 -18.23
CA ALA A 59 -25.39 16.65 -19.19
C ALA A 59 -26.87 16.99 -18.96
N LEU A 60 -27.32 17.18 -17.72
CA LEU A 60 -28.68 17.64 -17.41
C LEU A 60 -28.99 19.00 -18.03
N TYR A 61 -27.97 19.82 -18.29
CA TYR A 61 -28.07 21.12 -18.95
C TYR A 61 -27.72 21.07 -20.44
N GLY A 62 -27.61 19.87 -21.04
CA GLY A 62 -27.29 19.70 -22.46
C GLY A 62 -25.87 20.10 -22.86
N GLN A 63 -24.96 20.25 -21.89
CA GLN A 63 -23.58 20.72 -22.13
C GLN A 63 -22.60 19.60 -22.50
N VAL A 64 -23.04 18.34 -22.42
CA VAL A 64 -22.21 17.15 -22.56
C VAL A 64 -23.02 16.07 -23.30
N GLN A 65 -22.36 15.27 -24.15
CA GLN A 65 -22.99 14.21 -24.92
C GLN A 65 -23.19 12.96 -24.07
N LEU A 66 -24.15 12.11 -24.44
CA LEU A 66 -24.37 10.82 -23.78
C LEU A 66 -23.11 9.93 -23.80
N GLU A 67 -22.32 10.02 -24.87
CA GLU A 67 -21.12 9.18 -25.01
C GLU A 67 -20.04 9.56 -23.99
N ASP A 68 -19.82 10.86 -23.73
CA ASP A 68 -18.90 11.34 -22.70
C ASP A 68 -19.27 10.80 -21.31
N ILE A 69 -20.58 10.70 -21.03
CA ILE A 69 -21.09 10.13 -19.76
C ILE A 69 -20.76 8.64 -19.68
N LYS A 70 -20.95 7.88 -20.77
CA LYS A 70 -20.64 6.45 -20.80
C LYS A 70 -19.14 6.22 -20.62
N GLU A 71 -18.30 7.00 -21.29
CA GLU A 71 -16.84 6.92 -21.16
C GLU A 71 -16.39 7.19 -19.72
N ALA A 72 -16.96 8.21 -19.07
CA ALA A 72 -16.68 8.51 -17.66
C ALA A 72 -17.12 7.36 -16.73
N ILE A 73 -18.33 6.82 -16.92
CA ILE A 73 -18.83 5.70 -16.11
C ILE A 73 -17.96 4.43 -16.30
N ASN A 74 -17.56 4.13 -17.54
CA ASN A 74 -16.71 2.98 -17.83
C ASN A 74 -15.33 3.13 -17.19
N SER A 75 -14.71 4.31 -17.31
CA SER A 75 -13.43 4.60 -16.65
C SER A 75 -13.52 4.45 -15.13
N LEU A 76 -14.62 4.91 -14.52
CA LEU A 76 -14.86 4.75 -13.08
C LEU A 76 -14.98 3.27 -12.69
N LYS A 77 -15.63 2.45 -13.52
CA LYS A 77 -15.74 1.00 -13.31
C LYS A 77 -14.36 0.33 -13.34
N ASP A 78 -13.50 0.71 -14.27
CA ASP A 78 -12.14 0.15 -14.39
C ASP A 78 -11.26 0.53 -13.19
N ILE A 79 -11.38 1.76 -12.67
CA ILE A 79 -10.71 2.19 -11.44
C ILE A 79 -11.18 1.35 -10.25
N LYS A 80 -12.50 1.12 -10.11
CA LYS A 80 -13.07 0.28 -9.04
C LYS A 80 -12.55 -1.15 -9.12
N ALA A 81 -12.55 -1.74 -10.31
CA ALA A 81 -12.03 -3.09 -10.52
C ALA A 81 -10.52 -3.19 -10.20
N THR A 82 -9.75 -2.13 -10.46
CA THR A 82 -8.34 -2.06 -10.11
C THR A 82 -8.14 -2.01 -8.60
N ALA A 83 -8.91 -1.20 -7.88
CA ALA A 83 -8.88 -1.14 -6.41
C ALA A 83 -9.17 -2.51 -5.78
N GLU A 84 -10.17 -3.24 -6.28
CA GLU A 84 -10.51 -4.59 -5.81
C GLU A 84 -9.39 -5.62 -6.08
N LYS A 85 -8.70 -5.51 -7.22
CA LYS A 85 -7.54 -6.37 -7.51
C LYS A 85 -6.39 -6.11 -6.55
N LEU A 86 -6.11 -4.85 -6.24
CA LEU A 86 -5.06 -4.46 -5.28
C LEU A 86 -5.38 -4.97 -3.87
N GLU A 87 -6.64 -4.91 -3.45
CA GLU A 87 -7.07 -5.48 -2.16
C GLU A 87 -6.78 -6.99 -2.09
N LYS A 88 -7.18 -7.75 -3.11
CA LYS A 88 -6.92 -9.19 -3.17
C LYS A 88 -5.43 -9.54 -3.15
N VAL A 89 -4.59 -8.72 -3.79
CA VAL A 89 -3.14 -8.91 -3.74
C VAL A 89 -2.62 -8.63 -2.33
N ASN A 90 -3.07 -7.55 -1.69
CA ASN A 90 -2.69 -7.22 -0.32
C ASN A 90 -3.07 -8.33 0.67
N ASP A 91 -4.32 -8.83 0.62
CA ASP A 91 -4.81 -9.90 1.49
C ASP A 91 -4.01 -11.20 1.37
N ASN A 92 -3.46 -11.46 0.19
CA ASN A 92 -2.59 -12.61 -0.04
C ASN A 92 -1.19 -12.38 0.52
N LEU A 93 -0.64 -11.17 0.41
CA LEU A 93 0.70 -10.84 0.89
C LEU A 93 0.76 -10.71 2.41
N GLU A 94 -0.25 -10.13 3.04
CA GLU A 94 -0.26 -9.82 4.48
C GLU A 94 -0.04 -11.08 5.35
N LYS A 95 -0.45 -12.25 4.87
CA LYS A 95 -0.25 -13.55 5.51
C LYS A 95 1.22 -13.95 5.65
N PHE A 96 2.10 -13.38 4.83
CA PHE A 96 3.52 -13.74 4.74
C PHE A 96 4.45 -12.59 5.17
N GLU A 97 3.90 -11.40 5.38
CA GLU A 97 4.67 -10.23 5.77
C GLU A 97 5.10 -10.26 7.24
N LYS A 98 6.25 -9.63 7.52
CA LYS A 98 6.72 -9.36 8.87
C LYS A 98 6.92 -7.87 9.03
N PRO A 99 6.01 -7.14 9.70
CA PRO A 99 6.04 -5.69 9.75
C PRO A 99 7.22 -5.20 10.60
N THR A 100 8.33 -4.90 9.95
CA THR A 100 9.51 -4.31 10.60
C THR A 100 9.99 -3.15 9.74
N LEU A 101 9.97 -1.95 10.32
CA LEU A 101 10.46 -0.73 9.68
C LEU A 101 11.99 -0.72 9.66
N THR A 102 12.56 -0.70 8.47
CA THR A 102 14.00 -0.46 8.28
C THR A 102 14.30 1.04 8.26
N SER A 103 15.59 1.40 8.37
CA SER A 103 16.02 2.79 8.18
C SER A 103 15.68 3.33 6.78
N GLU A 104 15.74 2.47 5.76
CA GLU A 104 15.37 2.81 4.39
C GLU A 104 13.86 3.10 4.28
N ASP A 105 13.02 2.35 4.99
CA ASP A 105 11.58 2.59 5.02
C ASP A 105 11.24 3.94 5.66
N LYS A 106 11.98 4.35 6.69
CA LYS A 106 11.81 5.68 7.30
C LYS A 106 12.12 6.80 6.31
N GLU A 107 13.13 6.62 5.46
CA GLU A 107 13.45 7.56 4.38
C GLU A 107 12.31 7.64 3.36
N LYS A 108 11.82 6.47 2.92
CA LYS A 108 10.69 6.37 1.99
C LYS A 108 9.44 7.04 2.55
N ILE A 109 9.10 6.79 3.81
CA ILE A 109 7.96 7.44 4.50
C ILE A 109 8.09 8.96 4.42
N TYR A 110 9.26 9.50 4.74
CA TYR A 110 9.49 10.94 4.69
C TYR A 110 9.32 11.49 3.26
N HIS A 111 9.93 10.84 2.27
CA HIS A 111 9.80 11.25 0.87
C HIS A 111 8.37 11.20 0.36
N TYR A 112 7.63 10.11 0.60
CA TYR A 112 6.23 9.99 0.21
C TYR A 112 5.35 11.00 0.93
N TYR A 113 5.62 11.33 2.20
CA TYR A 113 4.91 12.39 2.89
C TYR A 113 5.14 13.76 2.23
N LYS A 114 6.39 14.03 1.81
CA LYS A 114 6.75 15.31 1.18
C LYS A 114 6.16 15.51 -0.21
N THR A 115 5.70 14.47 -0.91
CA THR A 115 4.98 14.66 -2.18
C THR A 115 3.59 15.28 -1.98
N GLY A 116 3.00 15.12 -0.79
CA GLY A 116 1.64 15.58 -0.49
C GLY A 116 0.55 14.64 -1.00
N ASP A 117 0.91 13.56 -1.71
CA ASP A 117 -0.05 12.58 -2.25
C ASP A 117 -0.62 11.66 -1.16
N PHE A 118 0.08 11.57 -0.01
CA PHE A 118 -0.25 10.66 1.07
C PHE A 118 -0.40 11.39 2.41
N LYS A 119 -1.49 11.08 3.11
CA LYS A 119 -1.69 11.46 4.51
C LYS A 119 -0.87 10.54 5.43
N GLN A 120 -0.55 11.02 6.63
CA GLN A 120 0.15 10.20 7.63
C GLN A 120 -0.60 8.90 7.97
N SER A 121 -1.94 8.92 7.95
CA SER A 121 -2.78 7.74 8.15
C SER A 121 -2.66 6.71 7.01
N GLU A 122 -2.44 7.16 5.78
CA GLU A 122 -2.28 6.31 4.60
C GLU A 122 -0.88 5.67 4.57
N LEU A 123 0.14 6.46 4.94
CA LEU A 123 1.50 5.95 5.15
C LEU A 123 1.55 4.94 6.31
N ALA A 124 0.81 5.19 7.40
CA ALA A 124 0.73 4.27 8.52
C ALA A 124 0.23 2.89 8.09
N LYS A 125 -0.86 2.86 7.32
CA LYS A 125 -1.39 1.62 6.72
C LYS A 125 -0.38 0.99 5.77
N SER A 126 0.24 1.79 4.89
CA SER A 126 1.15 1.29 3.86
C SER A 126 2.41 0.64 4.41
N PHE A 127 2.95 1.19 5.50
CA PHE A 127 4.14 0.68 6.16
C PHE A 127 3.82 -0.19 7.39
N SER A 128 2.56 -0.61 7.55
CA SER A 128 2.09 -1.47 8.64
C SER A 128 2.56 -0.97 10.02
N THR A 129 2.39 0.32 10.26
CA THR A 129 2.84 1.01 11.48
C THR A 129 1.77 1.97 12.00
N SER A 130 2.02 2.63 13.13
CA SER A 130 1.08 3.60 13.69
C SER A 130 1.29 5.00 13.12
N GLN A 131 0.21 5.78 13.01
CA GLN A 131 0.27 7.18 12.59
C GLN A 131 1.19 8.00 13.51
N THR A 132 1.21 7.71 14.81
CA THR A 132 2.14 8.34 15.77
C THR A 132 3.60 8.09 15.40
N ASN A 133 3.93 6.88 14.94
CA ASN A 133 5.28 6.56 14.50
C ASN A 133 5.65 7.28 13.20
N ILE A 134 4.71 7.38 12.24
CA ILE A 134 4.87 8.19 11.04
C ILE A 134 5.16 9.65 11.39
N SER A 135 4.35 10.25 12.28
CA SER A 135 4.55 11.62 12.75
C SER A 135 5.94 11.82 13.37
N ARG A 136 6.38 10.88 14.22
CA ARG A 136 7.73 10.89 14.79
C ARG A 136 8.81 10.88 13.70
N ILE A 137 8.71 9.98 12.72
CA ILE A 137 9.68 9.88 11.61
C ILE A 137 9.79 11.21 10.84
N ILE A 138 8.65 11.82 10.51
CA ILE A 138 8.61 13.10 9.78
C ILE A 138 9.29 14.20 10.62
N ASN A 139 8.90 14.34 11.88
CA ASN A 139 9.43 15.38 12.77
C ASN A 139 10.93 15.21 13.07
N GLU A 140 11.43 13.97 13.16
CA GLU A 140 12.87 13.69 13.33
C GLU A 140 13.69 14.11 12.11
N LYS A 141 13.09 14.03 10.91
CA LYS A 141 13.73 14.38 9.64
C LYS A 141 13.72 15.89 9.36
N GLU A 142 12.68 16.60 9.79
CA GLU A 142 12.59 18.06 9.62
C GLU A 142 13.53 18.84 10.54
N LYS A 143 14.05 18.20 11.59
CA LYS A 143 14.99 18.81 12.55
C LYS A 143 16.47 18.66 12.14
N LYS A 144 16.76 17.87 11.10
CA LYS A 144 18.11 17.64 10.58
C LYS A 144 18.35 18.48 9.33
#